data_AF-A0A316TYS8-F1
#
_entry.id   AF-A0A316TYS8-F1
#
_cell.length_a   1.000
_cell.length_b   1.000
_cell.length_c   1.000
_cell.angle_alpha   90.00
_cell.angle_beta   90.00
_cell.angle_gamma   90.00
#
_symmetry.space_group_name_H-M   'P 1'
#
loop_
_entity.id
_entity.type
_entity.pdbx_description
1 polymer ?
#
loop_
_entity_poly.entity_id
_entity_poly.type
_entity_poly.pdbx_seq_one_letter_code
_entity_poly.pdbx_strand_id
1 'polypeptide(L)'
;MSDSAIDSSLEPSTINNPSYVLASALSNVAETESIGMNLTHRINQAYFRLGEAYVNFGKSTFESCPAPDSTAFHALVFGSAVVAMRAGASEQVDQTVSEAGLKKRLERARRFWFVVQCLDERVLELVDILCVSRLDKISFVRLRQMAQTLSSLTLASRVLRPEAATTHIRALNQ
;
A
#
# COMPACT_ATOMS: atom_id res chain seq x y z
N MET A 1 -43.68 -14.00 22.98
CA MET A 1 -42.75 -12.90 22.66
C MET A 1 -41.42 -13.36 23.18
N SER A 2 -40.53 -13.80 22.29
CA SER A 2 -39.27 -14.45 22.65
C SER A 2 -38.14 -13.60 22.12
N ASP A 3 -37.34 -13.07 23.05
CA ASP A 3 -36.11 -12.34 22.79
C ASP A 3 -35.11 -13.25 22.06
N SER A 4 -34.80 -12.92 20.81
CA SER A 4 -33.66 -13.49 20.10
C SER A 4 -32.42 -12.67 20.45
N ALA A 5 -31.62 -13.23 21.35
CA ALA A 5 -30.28 -12.75 21.68
C ALA A 5 -29.42 -12.64 20.41
N ILE A 6 -28.84 -11.47 20.21
CA ILE A 6 -27.83 -11.20 19.18
C ILE A 6 -26.53 -11.80 19.70
N ASP A 7 -26.16 -12.97 19.16
CA ASP A 7 -24.86 -13.58 19.39
C ASP A 7 -23.78 -12.76 18.68
N SER A 8 -23.16 -11.84 19.42
CA SER A 8 -22.09 -10.97 18.96
C SER A 8 -20.74 -11.60 19.29
N SER A 9 -20.45 -12.77 18.73
CA SER A 9 -19.13 -13.40 18.82
C SER A 9 -18.47 -13.42 17.44
N LEU A 10 -17.99 -12.26 16.98
CA LEU A 10 -16.95 -12.23 15.94
C LEU A 10 -15.70 -12.84 16.56
N GLU A 11 -15.37 -14.08 16.18
CA GLU A 11 -14.19 -14.77 16.71
C GLU A 11 -12.90 -13.95 16.45
N PRO A 12 -12.02 -13.81 17.45
CA PRO A 12 -10.73 -13.13 17.32
C PRO A 12 -9.81 -13.68 16.21
N SER A 13 -10.08 -14.90 15.73
CA SER A 13 -9.35 -15.61 14.68
C SER A 13 -9.47 -14.95 13.29
N THR A 14 -10.55 -14.19 13.04
CA THR A 14 -10.80 -13.52 11.75
C THR A 14 -10.05 -12.20 11.58
N ILE A 15 -9.72 -11.52 12.69
CA ILE A 15 -9.11 -10.18 12.68
C ILE A 15 -7.69 -10.19 12.09
N ASN A 16 -6.98 -11.31 12.22
CA ASN A 16 -5.59 -11.46 11.72
C ASN A 16 -5.50 -12.27 10.42
N ASN A 17 -6.62 -12.67 9.82
CA ASN A 17 -6.59 -13.40 8.56
C ASN A 17 -6.10 -12.48 7.42
N PRO A 18 -4.97 -12.79 6.74
CA PRO A 18 -4.41 -11.92 5.70
C PRO A 18 -5.39 -11.60 4.56
N SER A 19 -6.30 -12.52 4.24
CA SER A 19 -7.35 -12.32 3.23
C SER A 19 -8.38 -11.27 3.68
N TYR A 20 -8.80 -11.33 4.95
CA TYR A 20 -9.76 -10.38 5.51
C TYR A 20 -9.13 -8.99 5.66
N VAL A 21 -7.89 -8.92 6.14
CA VAL A 21 -7.14 -7.66 6.26
C VAL A 21 -6.96 -7.00 4.88
N LEU A 22 -6.65 -7.79 3.84
CA LEU A 22 -6.54 -7.30 2.47
C LEU A 22 -7.86 -6.76 1.93
N ALA A 23 -8.96 -7.50 2.13
CA ALA A 23 -10.30 -7.07 1.70
C ALA A 23 -10.72 -5.77 2.42
N SER A 24 -10.58 -5.71 3.74
CA SER A 24 -10.90 -4.53 4.54
C SER A 24 -10.07 -3.29 4.12
N ALA A 25 -8.79 -3.48 3.84
CA ALA A 25 -7.94 -2.39 3.36
C ALA A 25 -8.37 -1.86 1.97
N LEU A 26 -8.89 -2.73 1.09
CA LEU A 26 -9.46 -2.33 -0.19
C LEU A 26 -10.73 -1.51 -0.01
N SER A 27 -11.65 -1.95 0.85
CA SER A 27 -12.90 -1.24 1.14
C SER A 27 -12.62 0.17 1.68
N ASN A 28 -11.65 0.29 2.60
CA ASN A 28 -11.23 1.58 3.14
C ASN A 28 -10.66 2.53 2.05
N VAL A 29 -9.97 2.00 1.04
CA VAL A 29 -9.55 2.82 -0.12
C VAL A 29 -10.77 3.29 -0.92
N ALA A 30 -11.74 2.42 -1.18
CA ALA A 30 -12.94 2.78 -1.92
C ALA A 30 -13.77 3.86 -1.20
N GLU A 31 -13.97 3.70 0.11
CA GLU A 31 -14.63 4.69 0.96
C GLU A 31 -13.89 6.02 0.93
N THR A 32 -12.57 6.00 1.15
CA THR A 32 -11.76 7.24 1.15
C THR A 32 -11.79 7.95 -0.20
N GLU A 33 -11.76 7.20 -1.31
CA GLU A 33 -11.89 7.78 -2.66
C GLU A 33 -13.27 8.42 -2.89
N SER A 34 -14.33 7.87 -2.29
CA SER A 34 -15.71 8.39 -2.42
C SER A 34 -15.94 9.72 -1.68
N ILE A 35 -15.24 9.95 -0.56
CA ILE A 35 -15.34 11.18 0.25
C ILE A 35 -14.67 12.38 -0.45
N GLY A 36 -13.76 12.13 -1.39
CA GLY A 36 -13.19 13.14 -2.29
C GLY A 36 -11.66 13.26 -2.22
N MET A 37 -11.05 13.55 -3.37
CA MET A 37 -9.59 13.56 -3.56
C MET A 37 -8.82 14.66 -2.82
N ASN A 38 -9.52 15.61 -2.19
CA ASN A 38 -8.90 16.72 -1.45
C ASN A 38 -8.31 16.27 -0.09
N LEU A 39 -8.56 15.03 0.33
CA LEU A 39 -8.00 14.43 1.56
C LEU A 39 -6.78 13.57 1.24
N THR A 40 -5.81 14.15 0.53
CA THR A 40 -4.63 13.45 -0.01
C THR A 40 -3.84 12.69 1.07
N HIS A 41 -3.81 13.18 2.32
CA HIS A 41 -3.24 12.45 3.46
C HIS A 41 -3.97 11.13 3.73
N ARG A 42 -5.30 11.16 3.87
CA ARG A 42 -6.11 9.96 4.14
C ARG A 42 -6.01 8.96 2.99
N ILE A 43 -6.00 9.46 1.76
CA ILE A 43 -5.80 8.62 0.56
C ILE A 43 -4.43 7.95 0.60
N ASN A 44 -3.36 8.70 0.85
CA ASN A 44 -2.01 8.16 0.98
C ASN A 44 -1.95 7.08 2.07
N GLN A 45 -2.55 7.34 3.24
CA GLN A 45 -2.58 6.37 4.34
C GLN A 45 -3.38 5.11 3.99
N ALA A 46 -4.54 5.26 3.33
CA ALA A 46 -5.34 4.12 2.88
C ALA A 46 -4.58 3.25 1.86
N TYR A 47 -3.91 3.88 0.90
CA TYR A 47 -3.08 3.17 -0.08
C TYR A 47 -1.82 2.53 0.53
N PHE A 48 -1.21 3.17 1.54
CA PHE A 48 -0.12 2.56 2.31
C PHE A 48 -0.57 1.27 3.00
N ARG A 49 -1.69 1.34 3.74
CA ARG A 49 -2.27 0.18 4.44
C ARG A 49 -2.68 -0.93 3.46
N LEU A 50 -3.25 -0.59 2.32
CA LEU A 50 -3.54 -1.56 1.26
C LEU A 50 -2.27 -2.22 0.72
N GLY A 51 -1.19 -1.44 0.54
CA GLY A 51 0.09 -1.95 0.07
C GLY A 51 0.73 -2.91 1.08
N GLU A 52 0.69 -2.55 2.36
CA GLU A 52 1.15 -3.39 3.46
C GLU A 52 0.35 -4.70 3.53
N ALA A 53 -0.98 -4.61 3.53
CA ALA A 53 -1.86 -5.78 3.54
C ALA A 53 -1.60 -6.69 2.34
N TYR A 54 -1.38 -6.13 1.15
CA TYR A 54 -1.09 -6.91 -0.06
C TYR A 54 0.27 -7.61 0.00
N VAL A 55 1.29 -6.95 0.52
CA VAL A 55 2.61 -7.56 0.73
C VAL A 55 2.56 -8.65 1.79
N ASN A 56 1.88 -8.41 2.91
CA ASN A 56 1.72 -9.39 3.97
C ASN A 56 0.89 -10.59 3.50
N PHE A 57 -0.18 -10.37 2.73
CA PHE A 57 -0.94 -11.45 2.09
C PHE A 57 -0.03 -12.33 1.22
N GLY A 58 0.81 -11.73 0.38
CA GLY A 58 1.77 -12.47 -0.44
C GLY A 58 2.74 -13.31 0.39
N LYS A 59 3.32 -12.74 1.44
CA LYS A 59 4.26 -13.44 2.33
C LYS A 59 3.62 -14.58 3.12
N SER A 60 2.38 -14.40 3.56
CA SER A 60 1.64 -15.39 4.36
C SER A 60 1.02 -16.50 3.51
N THR A 61 0.78 -16.25 2.22
CA THR A 61 0.11 -17.21 1.31
C THR A 61 1.11 -18.07 0.54
N PHE A 62 2.29 -17.55 0.20
CA PHE A 62 3.25 -18.21 -0.67
C PHE A 62 4.57 -18.47 0.06
N GLU A 63 4.95 -19.74 0.19
CA GLU A 63 6.19 -20.18 0.85
C GLU A 63 7.45 -19.57 0.20
N SER A 64 7.47 -19.46 -1.13
CA SER A 64 8.55 -18.82 -1.90
C SER A 64 8.07 -17.51 -2.53
N CYS A 65 7.67 -16.54 -1.69
CA CYS A 65 7.20 -15.23 -2.15
C CYS A 65 8.35 -14.37 -2.71
N PRO A 66 8.27 -13.87 -3.96
CA PRO A 66 9.27 -12.97 -4.52
C PRO A 66 9.38 -11.65 -3.75
N ALA A 67 10.47 -10.91 -3.99
CA ALA A 67 10.64 -9.60 -3.39
C ALA A 67 9.48 -8.64 -3.78
N PRO A 68 8.88 -7.90 -2.83
CA PRO A 68 7.72 -7.02 -3.09
C PRO A 68 7.94 -5.91 -4.12
N ASP A 69 9.16 -5.60 -4.49
CA ASP A 69 9.55 -4.60 -5.50
C ASP A 69 9.77 -5.20 -6.90
N SER A 70 9.59 -6.52 -7.04
CA SER A 70 9.77 -7.25 -8.31
C SER A 70 8.49 -7.31 -9.14
N THR A 71 8.61 -7.51 -10.44
CA THR A 71 7.46 -7.84 -11.31
C THR A 71 6.91 -9.23 -11.00
N ALA A 72 7.78 -10.16 -10.62
CA ALA A 72 7.43 -11.54 -10.26
C ALA A 72 6.47 -11.60 -9.06
N PHE A 73 6.63 -10.73 -8.06
CA PHE A 73 5.71 -10.65 -6.93
C PHE A 73 4.27 -10.42 -7.38
N HIS A 74 4.05 -9.40 -8.22
CA HIS A 74 2.70 -9.06 -8.65
C HIS A 74 2.12 -10.13 -9.57
N ALA A 75 2.95 -10.76 -10.42
CA ALA A 75 2.51 -11.88 -11.26
C ALA A 75 2.05 -13.09 -10.45
N LEU A 76 2.74 -13.40 -9.34
CA LEU A 76 2.39 -14.52 -8.46
C LEU A 76 1.17 -14.21 -7.59
N VAL A 77 1.15 -13.06 -6.92
CA VAL A 77 0.24 -12.78 -5.81
C VAL A 77 -1.13 -12.26 -6.29
N PHE A 78 -1.18 -11.59 -7.44
CA PHE A 78 -2.37 -10.86 -7.88
C PHE A 78 -3.62 -11.75 -8.01
N GLY A 79 -3.50 -12.93 -8.63
CA GLY A 79 -4.64 -13.83 -8.81
C GLY A 79 -5.27 -14.26 -7.49
N SER A 80 -4.46 -14.73 -6.55
CA SER A 80 -4.93 -15.14 -5.22
C SER A 80 -5.49 -13.98 -4.41
N ALA A 81 -4.89 -12.79 -4.52
CA ALA A 81 -5.40 -11.58 -3.88
C ALA A 81 -6.78 -11.19 -4.40
N VAL A 82 -7.02 -11.28 -5.71
CA VAL A 82 -8.35 -11.01 -6.28
C VAL A 82 -9.40 -11.98 -5.73
N VAL A 83 -9.06 -13.27 -5.63
CA VAL A 83 -9.95 -14.28 -5.04
C VAL A 83 -10.24 -13.97 -3.57
N ALA A 84 -9.20 -13.67 -2.79
CA ALA A 84 -9.33 -13.34 -1.37
C ALA A 84 -10.19 -12.09 -1.12
N MET A 85 -9.95 -11.01 -1.89
CA MET A 85 -10.72 -9.78 -1.78
C MET A 85 -12.19 -9.99 -2.17
N ARG A 86 -12.47 -10.77 -3.22
CA ARG A 86 -13.86 -11.07 -3.62
C ARG A 86 -14.59 -11.95 -2.62
N ALA A 87 -13.89 -12.90 -1.99
CA ALA A 87 -14.45 -13.75 -0.95
C ALA A 87 -14.71 -12.98 0.35
N GLY A 88 -13.88 -11.99 0.67
CA GLY A 88 -14.02 -11.14 1.86
C GLY A 88 -14.84 -9.87 1.67
N ALA A 89 -15.24 -9.54 0.44
CA ALA A 89 -16.02 -8.35 0.13
C ALA A 89 -17.46 -8.48 0.67
N SER A 90 -17.74 -7.78 1.76
CA SER A 90 -19.10 -7.63 2.31
C SER A 90 -19.97 -6.64 1.51
N GLU A 91 -19.36 -5.73 0.75
CA GLU A 91 -20.06 -4.71 -0.03
C GLU A 91 -20.01 -4.95 -1.55
N GLN A 92 -21.11 -4.67 -2.25
CA GLN A 92 -21.20 -4.79 -3.71
C GLN A 92 -20.18 -3.91 -4.46
N VAL A 93 -19.78 -2.78 -3.87
CA VAL A 93 -18.81 -1.86 -4.48
C VAL A 93 -17.46 -2.55 -4.74
N ASP A 94 -17.02 -3.43 -3.85
CA ASP A 94 -15.76 -4.19 -4.03
C ASP A 94 -15.89 -5.35 -5.02
N GLN A 95 -17.11 -5.82 -5.27
CA GLN A 95 -17.40 -6.86 -6.25
C GLN A 95 -17.52 -6.32 -7.69
N THR A 96 -17.80 -5.02 -7.86
CA THR A 96 -18.02 -4.39 -9.17
C THR A 96 -16.77 -3.77 -9.79
N VAL A 97 -15.66 -3.65 -9.04
CA VAL A 97 -14.39 -3.15 -9.60
C VAL A 97 -13.84 -4.16 -10.60
N SER A 98 -13.62 -3.70 -11.84
CA SER A 98 -12.98 -4.51 -12.87
C SER A 98 -11.62 -5.04 -12.42
N GLU A 99 -11.23 -6.22 -12.91
CA GLU A 99 -9.93 -6.80 -12.61
C GLU A 99 -8.77 -5.87 -13.00
N ALA A 100 -8.88 -5.16 -14.13
CA ALA A 100 -7.92 -4.15 -14.53
C ALA A 100 -7.82 -2.97 -13.55
N GLY A 101 -8.96 -2.57 -12.95
CA GLY A 101 -9.02 -1.57 -11.89
C GLY A 101 -8.33 -2.04 -10.61
N LEU A 102 -8.65 -3.26 -10.15
CA LEU A 102 -7.99 -3.89 -8.99
C LEU A 102 -6.49 -4.02 -9.20
N LYS A 103 -6.07 -4.45 -10.39
CA LYS A 103 -4.66 -4.56 -10.76
C LYS A 103 -3.92 -3.24 -10.59
N LYS A 104 -4.46 -2.16 -11.17
CA LYS A 104 -3.88 -0.82 -11.03
C LYS A 104 -3.83 -0.36 -9.58
N ARG A 105 -4.91 -0.57 -8.82
CA ARG A 105 -5.01 -0.14 -7.41
C ARG A 105 -3.98 -0.87 -6.54
N LEU A 106 -3.88 -2.19 -6.67
CA LEU A 106 -2.90 -3.00 -5.94
C LEU A 106 -1.46 -2.68 -6.35
N GLU A 107 -1.21 -2.43 -7.64
CA GLU A 107 0.13 -2.05 -8.09
C GLU A 107 0.53 -0.67 -7.54
N ARG A 108 -0.39 0.29 -7.55
CA ARG A 108 -0.18 1.62 -6.96
C ARG A 108 0.05 1.54 -5.45
N ALA A 109 -0.77 0.78 -4.73
CA ALA A 109 -0.63 0.57 -3.28
C ALA A 109 0.72 -0.05 -2.94
N ARG A 110 1.15 -1.07 -3.68
CA ARG A 110 2.46 -1.71 -3.51
C ARG A 110 3.63 -0.74 -3.74
N ARG A 111 3.55 0.12 -4.75
CA ARG A 111 4.57 1.17 -4.98
C ARG A 111 4.62 2.15 -3.83
N PHE A 112 3.46 2.57 -3.33
CA PHE A 112 3.38 3.51 -2.23
C PHE A 112 3.96 2.93 -0.94
N TRP A 113 3.61 1.68 -0.62
CA TRP A 113 4.24 0.92 0.47
C TRP A 113 5.76 0.85 0.31
N PHE A 114 6.26 0.53 -0.89
CA PHE A 114 7.71 0.45 -1.13
C PHE A 114 8.42 1.79 -0.90
N VAL A 115 7.82 2.90 -1.34
CA VAL A 115 8.36 4.25 -1.11
C VAL A 115 8.46 4.56 0.38
N VAL A 116 7.40 4.26 1.14
CA VAL A 116 7.39 4.46 2.60
C VAL A 116 8.44 3.60 3.29
N GLN A 117 8.60 2.34 2.89
CA GLN A 117 9.66 1.47 3.43
C GLN A 117 11.08 1.99 3.17
N CYS A 118 11.27 2.72 2.07
CA CYS A 118 12.57 3.30 1.71
C CYS A 118 12.85 4.65 2.38
N LEU A 119 11.81 5.40 2.74
CA LEU A 119 11.90 6.79 3.17
C LEU A 119 11.39 7.07 4.58
N ASP A 120 10.91 6.05 5.30
CA ASP A 120 10.24 6.15 6.61
C ASP A 120 8.77 6.61 6.52
N GLU A 121 7.97 6.28 7.55
CA GLU A 121 6.54 6.58 7.65
C GLU A 121 6.24 8.09 7.69
N ARG A 122 7.24 8.90 8.05
CA ARG A 122 7.14 10.38 8.01
C ARG A 122 6.76 10.91 6.63
N VAL A 123 6.99 10.16 5.56
CA VAL A 123 6.57 10.54 4.19
C VAL A 123 5.05 10.54 4.01
N LEU A 124 4.30 9.84 4.85
CA LEU A 124 2.83 9.87 4.82
C LEU A 124 2.28 11.29 5.07
N GLU A 125 3.01 12.11 5.84
CA GLU A 125 2.65 13.49 6.16
C GLU A 125 3.07 14.49 5.07
N LEU A 126 3.98 14.10 4.16
CA LEU A 126 4.53 14.95 3.10
C LEU A 126 3.65 14.98 1.85
N VAL A 127 2.36 15.22 2.05
CA VAL A 127 1.30 15.19 1.04
C VAL A 127 1.59 16.02 -0.21
N ASP A 128 2.17 17.22 -0.03
CA ASP A 128 2.46 18.14 -1.12
C ASP A 128 3.59 17.64 -2.04
N ILE A 129 4.41 16.73 -1.52
CA ILE A 129 5.59 16.17 -2.18
C ILE A 129 5.25 14.78 -2.75
N LEU A 130 4.59 13.93 -1.96
CA LEU A 130 4.22 12.57 -2.35
C LEU A 130 2.70 12.39 -2.33
N CYS A 131 2.13 12.09 -3.49
CA CYS A 131 0.73 11.72 -3.65
C CYS A 131 0.62 10.43 -4.43
N VAL A 132 -0.27 9.54 -4.00
CA VAL A 132 -0.43 8.21 -4.61
C VAL A 132 -0.70 8.24 -6.11
N SER A 133 -1.40 9.27 -6.60
CA SER A 133 -1.69 9.45 -8.03
C SER A 133 -0.44 9.74 -8.87
N ARG A 134 0.61 10.29 -8.27
CA ARG A 134 1.90 10.55 -8.95
C ARG A 134 2.71 9.27 -9.15
N LEU A 135 2.44 8.20 -8.40
CA LEU A 135 3.17 6.93 -8.50
C LEU A 135 2.80 6.08 -9.71
N ASP A 136 1.70 6.37 -10.38
CA ASP A 136 1.29 5.63 -11.59
C ASP A 136 2.36 5.68 -12.68
N LYS A 137 3.09 6.81 -12.75
CA LYS A 137 4.12 7.09 -13.75
C LYS A 137 5.52 6.60 -13.37
N ILE A 138 5.70 6.07 -12.17
CA ILE A 138 7.02 5.68 -11.67
C ILE A 138 7.12 4.15 -11.63
N SER A 139 8.12 3.60 -12.32
CA SER A 139 8.39 2.16 -12.31
C SER A 139 9.14 1.74 -11.04
N PHE A 140 9.01 0.47 -10.64
CA PHE A 140 9.82 -0.08 -9.54
C PHE A 140 11.33 0.00 -9.80
N VAL A 141 11.77 -0.07 -11.06
CA VAL A 141 13.19 0.14 -11.41
C VAL A 141 13.65 1.53 -10.97
N ARG A 142 12.87 2.58 -11.27
CA ARG A 142 13.18 3.95 -10.84
C ARG A 142 13.11 4.09 -9.32
N LEU A 143 12.09 3.51 -8.67
CA LEU A 143 11.97 3.55 -7.22
C LEU A 143 13.19 2.91 -6.52
N ARG A 144 13.70 1.78 -7.03
CA ARG A 144 14.91 1.12 -6.50
C ARG A 144 16.15 1.96 -6.69
N GLN A 145 16.32 2.57 -7.86
CA GLN A 145 17.45 3.49 -8.13
C GLN A 145 17.42 4.69 -7.17
N MET A 146 16.24 5.25 -6.92
CA MET A 146 16.06 6.32 -5.94
C MET A 146 16.42 5.86 -4.52
N ALA A 147 15.91 4.70 -4.08
CA ALA A 147 16.21 4.13 -2.76
C ALA A 147 17.70 3.87 -2.55
N GLN A 148 18.40 3.34 -3.57
CA GLN A 148 19.85 3.12 -3.55
C GLN A 148 20.63 4.44 -3.46
N THR A 149 20.19 5.46 -4.21
CA THR A 149 20.80 6.79 -4.17
C THR A 149 20.64 7.42 -2.78
N LEU A 150 19.44 7.37 -2.20
CA LEU A 150 19.15 7.90 -0.87
C LEU A 150 19.92 7.16 0.24
N SER A 151 20.04 5.84 0.12
CA SER A 151 20.85 5.03 1.04
C SER A 151 22.32 5.43 0.98
N SER A 152 22.84 5.64 -0.24
CA SER A 152 24.23 6.07 -0.47
C SER A 152 24.48 7.49 0.07
N LEU A 153 23.52 8.40 -0.09
CA LEU A 153 23.57 9.76 0.44
C LEU A 153 23.48 9.79 1.97
N THR A 154 22.68 8.92 2.57
CA THR A 154 22.55 8.81 4.03
C THR A 154 23.82 8.22 4.65
N LEU A 155 24.48 7.29 3.95
CA LEU A 155 25.82 6.83 4.30
C LEU A 155 26.86 7.94 4.17
N ALA A 156 26.84 8.70 3.06
CA ALA A 156 27.76 9.80 2.83
C ALA A 156 27.59 10.96 3.83
N SER A 157 26.36 11.30 4.22
CA SER A 157 26.05 12.34 5.22
C SER A 157 26.30 11.91 6.67
N ARG A 158 26.45 10.61 6.93
CA ARG A 158 26.96 10.11 8.22
C ARG A 158 28.49 10.15 8.29
N VAL A 159 29.17 10.10 7.14
CA VAL A 159 30.63 10.19 7.01
C VAL A 159 31.11 11.66 6.93
N LEU A 160 30.26 12.57 6.46
CA LEU A 160 30.54 14.00 6.35
C LEU A 160 29.65 14.80 7.31
N ARG A 161 30.24 15.72 8.08
CA ARG A 161 29.59 16.54 9.13
C ARG A 161 28.23 17.16 8.72
N PRO A 162 27.31 17.40 9.68
CA PRO A 162 25.88 17.57 9.44
C PRO A 162 25.45 19.00 9.01
N GLU A 163 26.07 19.58 7.99
CA GLU A 163 25.67 20.91 7.46
C GLU A 163 25.08 20.89 6.04
N ALA A 164 25.03 19.73 5.36
CA ALA A 164 24.66 19.68 3.94
C ALA A 164 23.28 19.06 3.61
N ALA A 165 22.47 18.68 4.61
CA ALA A 165 21.27 17.88 4.37
C ALA A 165 20.04 18.66 3.83
N THR A 166 20.05 19.99 3.84
CA THR A 166 18.84 20.80 3.61
C THR A 166 18.52 21.10 2.14
N THR A 167 19.40 20.76 1.19
CA THR A 167 19.28 21.27 -0.19
C THR A 167 18.53 20.34 -1.16
N HIS A 168 18.39 19.04 -0.87
CA HIS A 168 18.04 18.06 -1.91
C HIS A 168 16.55 17.72 -2.08
N ILE A 169 15.67 18.14 -1.16
CA ILE A 169 14.20 17.91 -1.30
C ILE A 169 13.61 18.75 -2.45
N ARG A 170 14.30 19.81 -2.90
CA ARG A 170 13.85 20.67 -4.00
C ARG A 170 13.98 20.05 -5.40
N ALA A 171 14.73 18.96 -5.56
CA ALA A 171 14.90 18.27 -6.84
C ALA A 171 13.75 17.30 -7.16
N LEU A 172 12.75 17.17 -6.29
CA LEU A 172 11.64 16.22 -6.44
C LEU A 172 10.50 16.73 -7.36
N ASN A 173 10.59 17.95 -7.90
CA ASN A 173 9.52 18.60 -8.68
C ASN A 173 9.96 19.16 -10.05
N GLN A 174 11.08 18.70 -10.61
CA GLN A 174 11.49 18.95 -12.01
C GLN A 174 11.57 17.63 -12.77
#